data_AF-A0A962DQS6-F1
#
_entry.id   AF-A0A962DQS6-F1
#
_cell.length_a   1.000
_cell.length_b   1.000
_cell.length_c   1.000
_cell.angle_alpha   90.00
_cell.angle_beta   90.00
_cell.angle_gamma   90.00
#
_symmetry.space_group_name_H-M   'P 1'
#
loop_
_entity.id
_entity.type
_entity.pdbx_description
1 polymer ?
#
loop_
_entity_poly.entity_id
_entity_poly.type
_entity_poly.pdbx_seq_one_letter_code
_entity_poly.pdbx_strand_id
1 'polypeptide(L)'
;MKMKMMPAALIAMLFLGACQETPQDTAKDVVAAKQDAAKDTSDARESKDQIVAQANEDVAAAREDYADKESSAFGKLTNAEAEAMAKTARADFELATTQANGRAEVARQACGAMKGADKDACLSGAEAALASELADATATRDTALVAAEHHE
;
A
#
# COMPACT_ATOMS: atom_id res chain seq x y z
N MET A 1 -11.24 -34.95 -2.45
CA MET A 1 -9.94 -35.14 -3.14
C MET A 1 -8.87 -35.43 -2.10
N LYS A 2 -7.99 -36.40 -2.38
CA LYS A 2 -7.07 -37.02 -1.42
C LYS A 2 -5.88 -36.10 -1.09
N MET A 3 -5.72 -35.81 0.19
CA MET A 3 -4.52 -35.23 0.80
C MET A 3 -3.40 -36.30 0.76
N LYS A 4 -2.32 -36.03 0.03
CA LYS A 4 -1.10 -36.86 0.08
C LYS A 4 -0.07 -36.14 0.93
N MET A 5 0.12 -36.66 2.14
CA MET A 5 1.32 -36.44 2.93
C MET A 5 2.54 -36.97 2.17
N MET A 6 3.63 -36.20 2.18
CA MET A 6 4.97 -36.65 1.83
C MET A 6 5.83 -36.51 3.09
N PRO A 7 6.42 -37.59 3.63
CA PRO A 7 7.34 -37.53 4.75
C PRO A 7 8.81 -37.47 4.26
N ALA A 8 9.60 -36.72 5.05
CA ALA A 8 11.03 -36.85 5.29
C ALA A 8 11.99 -36.94 4.08
N ALA A 9 12.66 -35.82 3.78
CA ALA A 9 14.02 -35.81 3.27
C ALA A 9 14.92 -34.99 4.22
N LEU A 10 15.77 -35.77 4.89
CA LEU A 10 16.91 -35.45 5.74
C LEU A 10 17.94 -34.57 5.00
N ILE A 11 18.79 -33.85 5.75
CA ILE A 11 20.21 -33.50 5.49
C ILE A 11 20.56 -31.99 5.54
N ALA A 12 21.31 -31.66 6.60
CA ALA A 12 22.38 -30.67 6.74
C ALA A 12 22.09 -29.17 6.45
N MET A 13 21.80 -28.40 7.51
CA MET A 13 22.07 -26.95 7.56
C MET A 13 23.06 -26.60 8.68
N LEU A 14 24.25 -27.21 8.65
CA LEU A 14 25.36 -26.84 9.54
C LEU A 14 26.64 -26.67 8.72
N PHE A 15 26.73 -25.55 7.99
CA PHE A 15 27.97 -24.87 7.60
C PHE A 15 27.63 -23.37 7.51
N LEU A 16 28.05 -22.56 8.50
CA LEU A 16 29.29 -21.77 8.43
C LEU A 16 29.26 -20.75 7.28
N GLY A 17 28.74 -19.57 7.59
CA GLY A 17 28.71 -18.45 6.65
C GLY A 17 27.80 -17.31 7.08
N ALA A 18 27.94 -16.85 8.32
CA ALA A 18 27.54 -15.49 8.67
C ALA A 18 28.43 -14.53 7.86
N CYS A 19 28.13 -14.34 6.57
CA CYS A 19 28.48 -13.12 5.87
C CYS A 19 27.70 -12.03 6.59
N GLN A 20 28.27 -11.55 7.69
CA GLN A 20 27.92 -10.24 8.17
C GLN A 20 28.13 -9.31 7.00
N GLU A 21 27.05 -8.74 6.51
CA GLU A 21 27.16 -7.55 5.70
C GLU A 21 28.01 -6.55 6.46
N THR A 22 28.95 -5.98 5.74
CA THR A 22 29.74 -4.90 6.31
C THR A 22 28.82 -3.71 6.50
N PRO A 23 29.13 -2.77 7.42
CA PRO A 23 28.37 -1.53 7.53
C PRO A 23 28.25 -0.78 6.19
N GLN A 24 29.20 -0.99 5.27
CA GLN A 24 29.20 -0.41 3.93
C GLN A 24 28.16 -1.08 3.02
N ASP A 25 27.93 -2.39 3.16
CA ASP A 25 26.93 -3.11 2.37
C ASP A 25 25.53 -2.75 2.85
N THR A 26 25.28 -2.79 4.16
CA THR A 26 24.00 -2.31 4.73
C THR A 26 23.69 -0.85 4.33
N ALA A 27 24.71 0.02 4.27
CA ALA A 27 24.51 1.39 3.80
C ALA A 27 24.07 1.45 2.32
N LYS A 28 24.61 0.58 1.46
CA LYS A 28 24.16 0.48 0.06
C LYS A 28 22.73 -0.04 -0.02
N ASP A 29 22.38 -1.06 0.76
CA ASP A 29 21.04 -1.65 0.75
C ASP A 29 19.98 -0.66 1.23
N VAL A 30 20.29 0.12 2.26
CA VAL A 30 19.42 1.23 2.71
C VAL A 30 19.27 2.30 1.62
N VAL A 31 20.33 2.62 0.88
CA VAL A 31 20.25 3.59 -0.22
C VAL A 31 19.40 3.04 -1.36
N ALA A 32 19.59 1.78 -1.75
CA ALA A 32 18.79 1.12 -2.78
C ALA A 32 17.31 1.07 -2.37
N ALA A 33 17.01 0.62 -1.15
CA ALA A 33 15.63 0.60 -0.64
C ALA A 33 14.98 1.99 -0.59
N LYS A 34 15.75 3.05 -0.31
CA LYS A 34 15.24 4.42 -0.38
C LYS A 34 14.93 4.86 -1.81
N GLN A 35 15.75 4.48 -2.78
CA GLN A 35 15.53 4.77 -4.19
C GLN A 35 14.29 4.04 -4.71
N ASP A 36 14.15 2.76 -4.37
CA ASP A 36 13.00 1.94 -4.74
C ASP A 36 11.72 2.47 -4.09
N ALA A 37 11.74 2.74 -2.77
CA ALA A 37 10.59 3.33 -2.08
C ALA A 37 10.18 4.70 -2.66
N ALA A 38 11.14 5.52 -3.08
CA ALA A 38 10.86 6.80 -3.72
C ALA A 38 10.25 6.62 -5.12
N LYS A 39 10.75 5.66 -5.90
CA LYS A 39 10.21 5.29 -7.21
C LYS A 39 8.78 4.78 -7.07
N ASP A 40 8.54 3.79 -6.22
CA ASP A 40 7.22 3.20 -6.00
C ASP A 40 6.21 4.24 -5.51
N THR A 41 6.64 5.14 -4.62
CA THR A 41 5.80 6.26 -4.16
C THR A 41 5.48 7.23 -5.30
N SER A 42 6.42 7.49 -6.21
CA SER A 42 6.19 8.33 -7.38
C SER A 42 5.19 7.69 -8.33
N ASP A 43 5.38 6.41 -8.64
CA ASP A 43 4.50 5.65 -9.54
C ASP A 43 3.08 5.53 -8.95
N ALA A 44 2.95 5.31 -7.64
CA ALA A 44 1.66 5.30 -6.95
C ALA A 44 0.97 6.68 -6.91
N ARG A 45 1.73 7.78 -6.82
CA ARG A 45 1.17 9.15 -6.93
C ARG A 45 0.63 9.41 -8.34
N GLU A 46 1.40 9.06 -9.35
CA GLU A 46 0.97 9.21 -10.75
C GLU A 46 -0.30 8.39 -11.01
N SER A 47 -0.36 7.14 -10.55
CA SER A 47 -1.54 6.30 -10.67
C SER A 47 -2.76 6.89 -9.95
N LYS A 48 -2.57 7.38 -8.71
CA LYS A 48 -3.63 8.07 -7.98
C LYS A 48 -4.14 9.29 -8.76
N ASP A 49 -3.24 10.13 -9.27
CA ASP A 49 -3.61 11.35 -9.98
C ASP A 49 -4.41 11.02 -11.25
N GLN A 50 -4.04 9.96 -11.98
CA GLN A 50 -4.80 9.46 -13.12
C GLN A 50 -6.20 8.98 -12.72
N ILE A 51 -6.33 8.22 -11.63
CA ILE A 51 -7.62 7.74 -11.12
C ILE A 51 -8.52 8.90 -10.70
N VAL A 52 -7.97 9.90 -10.01
CA VAL A 52 -8.71 11.09 -9.58
C VAL A 52 -9.14 11.94 -10.77
N ALA A 53 -8.26 12.11 -11.77
CA ALA A 53 -8.61 12.81 -13.01
C ALA A 53 -9.78 12.13 -13.73
N GLN A 54 -9.71 10.82 -13.92
CA GLN A 54 -10.78 10.04 -14.56
C GLN A 54 -12.09 10.12 -13.76
N ALA A 55 -12.03 9.99 -12.44
CA ALA A 55 -13.21 10.12 -11.58
C ALA A 55 -13.88 11.50 -11.69
N ASN A 56 -13.09 12.57 -11.79
CA ASN A 56 -13.60 13.92 -12.00
C ASN A 56 -14.22 14.11 -13.39
N GLU A 57 -13.65 13.50 -14.43
CA GLU A 57 -14.24 13.48 -15.77
C GLU A 57 -15.60 12.76 -15.77
N ASP A 58 -15.71 11.62 -15.09
CA ASP A 58 -16.97 10.86 -14.96
C ASP A 58 -18.06 11.72 -14.29
N VAL A 59 -17.72 12.44 -13.21
CA VAL A 59 -18.64 13.37 -12.52
C VAL A 59 -19.01 14.55 -13.42
N ALA A 60 -18.05 15.14 -14.13
CA ALA A 60 -18.30 16.25 -15.04
C ALA A 60 -19.28 15.86 -16.15
N ALA A 61 -19.10 14.67 -16.74
CA ALA A 61 -20.01 14.13 -17.75
C ALA A 61 -21.42 13.91 -17.17
N ALA A 62 -21.53 13.37 -15.95
CA ALA A 62 -22.82 13.18 -15.29
C ALA A 62 -23.53 14.51 -14.97
N ARG A 63 -22.77 15.57 -14.65
CA ARG A 63 -23.30 16.93 -14.42
C ARG A 63 -23.84 17.57 -15.69
N GLU A 64 -23.15 17.39 -16.82
CA GLU A 64 -23.62 17.84 -18.12
C GLU A 64 -24.93 17.14 -18.50
N ASP A 65 -24.98 15.82 -18.32
CA ASP A 65 -26.19 15.00 -18.54
C ASP A 65 -27.37 15.42 -17.64
N TYR A 66 -27.07 15.88 -16.42
CA TYR A 66 -28.06 16.43 -15.48
C TYR A 66 -28.64 17.77 -15.92
N ALA A 67 -27.81 18.66 -16.44
CA ALA A 67 -28.25 19.96 -16.95
C ALA A 67 -29.23 19.82 -18.13
N ASP A 68 -29.08 18.75 -18.93
CA ASP A 68 -29.86 18.52 -20.14
C ASP A 68 -31.18 17.72 -19.92
N LYS A 69 -31.33 16.98 -18.81
CA LYS A 69 -32.44 16.00 -18.61
C LYS A 69 -33.06 16.08 -17.21
N GLU A 70 -34.37 16.40 -17.12
CA GLU A 70 -35.07 16.51 -15.82
C GLU A 70 -35.29 15.16 -15.08
N SER A 71 -35.25 15.26 -13.74
CA SER A 71 -35.49 14.29 -12.64
C SER A 71 -34.73 12.95 -12.66
N SER A 72 -34.65 12.26 -13.80
CA SER A 72 -33.98 10.96 -13.94
C SER A 72 -32.45 11.04 -13.93
N ALA A 73 -31.89 12.24 -14.15
CA ALA A 73 -30.46 12.47 -14.15
C ALA A 73 -29.87 12.72 -12.76
N PHE A 74 -30.71 13.03 -11.75
CA PHE A 74 -30.24 13.26 -10.38
C PHE A 74 -29.54 12.02 -9.83
N GLY A 75 -30.19 10.85 -9.93
CA GLY A 75 -29.60 9.59 -9.46
C GLY A 75 -28.32 9.20 -10.22
N LYS A 76 -28.18 9.58 -11.49
CA LYS A 76 -26.93 9.36 -12.24
C LYS A 76 -25.79 10.22 -11.70
N LEU A 77 -26.07 11.49 -11.41
CA LEU A 77 -25.09 12.40 -10.84
C LEU A 77 -24.64 11.93 -9.47
N THR A 78 -25.58 11.65 -8.57
CA THR A 78 -25.32 11.12 -7.24
C THR A 78 -24.48 9.83 -7.30
N ASN A 79 -24.83 8.89 -8.17
CA ASN A 79 -24.06 7.65 -8.35
C ASN A 79 -22.63 7.92 -8.87
N ALA A 80 -22.45 8.86 -9.81
CA ALA A 80 -21.13 9.22 -10.32
C ALA A 80 -20.27 9.88 -9.24
N GLU A 81 -20.86 10.74 -8.40
CA GLU A 81 -20.17 11.37 -7.27
C GLU A 81 -19.76 10.33 -6.21
N ALA A 82 -20.66 9.40 -5.86
CA ALA A 82 -20.36 8.28 -4.97
C ALA A 82 -19.23 7.37 -5.52
N GLU A 83 -19.31 7.01 -6.81
CA GLU A 83 -18.27 6.20 -7.45
C GLU A 83 -16.92 6.92 -7.48
N ALA A 84 -16.92 8.22 -7.78
CA ALA A 84 -15.70 9.04 -7.76
C ALA A 84 -15.08 9.07 -6.36
N MET A 85 -15.88 9.31 -5.32
CA MET A 85 -15.42 9.25 -3.92
C MET A 85 -14.81 7.89 -3.59
N ALA A 86 -15.45 6.80 -3.99
CA ALA A 86 -14.96 5.45 -3.73
C ALA A 86 -13.65 5.14 -4.48
N LYS A 87 -13.52 5.57 -5.74
CA LYS A 87 -12.28 5.45 -6.54
C LYS A 87 -11.15 6.23 -5.88
N THR A 88 -11.38 7.49 -5.49
CA THR A 88 -10.39 8.32 -4.80
C THR A 88 -9.96 7.69 -3.48
N ALA A 89 -10.89 7.20 -2.66
CA ALA A 89 -10.58 6.54 -1.39
C ALA A 89 -9.67 5.32 -1.54
N ARG A 90 -9.89 4.51 -2.60
CA ARG A 90 -9.04 3.34 -2.90
C ARG A 90 -7.66 3.75 -3.39
N ALA A 91 -7.58 4.77 -4.24
CA ALA A 91 -6.30 5.30 -4.71
C ALA A 91 -5.48 5.93 -3.58
N ASP A 92 -6.13 6.63 -2.65
CA ASP A 92 -5.48 7.15 -1.43
C ASP A 92 -4.94 6.03 -0.54
N PHE A 93 -5.72 4.95 -0.37
CA PHE A 93 -5.27 3.76 0.35
C PHE A 93 -4.05 3.11 -0.30
N GLU A 94 -4.07 2.92 -1.62
CA GLU A 94 -2.95 2.33 -2.36
C GLU A 94 -1.67 3.18 -2.23
N LEU A 95 -1.79 4.50 -2.35
CA LEU A 95 -0.66 5.40 -2.11
C LEU A 95 -0.14 5.31 -0.66
N ALA A 96 -1.03 5.31 0.33
CA ALA A 96 -0.65 5.25 1.74
C ALA A 96 0.06 3.92 2.08
N THR A 97 -0.48 2.79 1.61
CA THR A 97 0.13 1.47 1.79
C THR A 97 1.47 1.33 1.08
N THR A 98 1.61 1.88 -0.13
CA THR A 98 2.89 1.92 -0.86
C THR A 98 3.95 2.70 -0.08
N GLN A 99 3.60 3.87 0.44
CA GLN A 99 4.50 4.68 1.27
C GLN A 99 4.89 3.96 2.58
N ALA A 100 3.94 3.30 3.23
CA ALA A 100 4.17 2.53 4.45
C ALA A 100 5.13 1.36 4.20
N ASN A 101 4.90 0.60 3.14
CA ASN A 101 5.77 -0.50 2.72
C ASN A 101 7.18 0.00 2.40
N GLY A 102 7.32 1.11 1.67
CA GLY A 102 8.62 1.71 1.37
C GLY A 102 9.38 2.13 2.63
N ARG A 103 8.72 2.76 3.61
CA ARG A 103 9.33 3.10 4.91
C ARG A 103 9.75 1.85 5.68
N ALA A 104 8.89 0.84 5.73
CA ALA A 104 9.16 -0.42 6.42
C ALA A 104 10.35 -1.16 5.79
N GLU A 105 10.46 -1.16 4.46
CA GLU A 105 11.56 -1.81 3.76
C GLU A 105 12.90 -1.14 4.07
N VAL A 106 12.95 0.20 4.01
CA VAL A 106 14.14 0.96 4.42
C VAL A 106 14.53 0.66 5.88
N ALA A 107 13.54 0.55 6.77
CA ALA A 107 13.79 0.20 8.17
C ALA A 107 14.33 -1.24 8.31
N ARG A 108 13.78 -2.21 7.59
CA ARG A 108 14.28 -3.60 7.58
C ARG A 108 15.72 -3.69 7.09
N GLN A 109 16.06 -2.99 6.01
CA GLN A 109 17.43 -2.94 5.51
C GLN A 109 18.38 -2.32 6.55
N ALA A 110 17.95 -1.26 7.25
CA ALA A 110 18.74 -0.66 8.32
C ALA A 110 18.99 -1.61 9.50
N CYS A 111 18.04 -2.51 9.80
CA CYS A 111 18.22 -3.57 10.81
C CYS A 111 19.26 -4.64 10.37
N GLY A 112 19.62 -4.71 9.09
CA GLY A 112 20.58 -5.68 8.54
C GLY A 112 21.96 -5.64 9.21
N ALA A 113 22.41 -4.45 9.65
CA ALA A 113 23.68 -4.26 10.36
C ALA A 113 23.67 -4.79 11.80
N MET A 114 22.50 -5.06 12.39
CA MET A 114 22.34 -5.47 13.78
C MET A 114 22.48 -6.98 13.96
N LYS A 115 22.96 -7.36 15.17
CA LYS A 115 23.20 -8.72 15.66
C LYS A 115 22.07 -9.28 16.53
N GLY A 116 21.68 -10.56 16.40
CA GLY A 116 20.92 -11.28 17.43
C GLY A 116 19.66 -10.55 17.93
N ALA A 117 19.47 -10.47 19.25
CA ALA A 117 18.30 -9.87 19.88
C ALA A 117 18.03 -8.41 19.46
N ASP A 118 19.08 -7.63 19.18
CA ASP A 118 18.92 -6.24 18.72
C ASP A 118 18.31 -6.19 17.31
N LYS A 119 18.72 -7.10 16.42
CA LYS A 119 18.14 -7.24 15.08
C LYS A 119 16.68 -7.65 15.17
N ASP A 120 16.38 -8.64 16.01
CA ASP A 120 15.02 -9.14 16.18
C ASP A 120 14.09 -8.03 16.71
N ALA A 121 14.55 -7.27 17.71
CA ALA A 121 13.82 -6.12 18.23
C ALA A 121 13.63 -5.02 17.17
N CYS A 122 14.65 -4.74 16.37
CA CYS A 122 14.58 -3.76 15.28
C CYS A 122 13.54 -4.17 14.22
N LEU A 123 13.59 -5.42 13.74
CA LEU A 123 12.65 -5.95 12.76
C LEU A 123 11.22 -5.95 13.31
N SER A 124 11.04 -6.39 14.56
CA SER A 124 9.74 -6.37 15.22
C SER A 124 9.18 -4.94 15.33
N GLY A 125 10.02 -3.95 15.63
CA GLY A 125 9.62 -2.54 15.63
C GLY A 125 9.19 -2.03 14.26
N ALA A 126 9.94 -2.39 13.20
CA ALA A 126 9.59 -2.03 11.82
C ALA A 126 8.26 -2.66 11.38
N GLU A 127 8.01 -3.93 11.73
CA GLU A 127 6.76 -4.63 11.44
C GLU A 127 5.58 -4.05 12.22
N ALA A 128 5.77 -3.73 13.50
CA ALA A 128 4.74 -3.09 14.32
C ALA A 128 4.35 -1.71 13.76
N ALA A 129 5.34 -0.93 13.32
CA ALA A 129 5.10 0.36 12.68
C ALA A 129 4.31 0.19 11.37
N LEU A 130 4.73 -0.75 10.50
CA LEU A 130 3.99 -1.04 9.27
C LEU A 130 2.55 -1.47 9.57
N ALA A 131 2.35 -2.38 10.51
CA ALA A 131 1.01 -2.85 10.88
C ALA A 131 0.11 -1.71 11.38
N SER A 132 0.65 -0.80 12.19
CA SER A 132 -0.06 0.40 12.64
C SER A 132 -0.46 1.29 11.47
N GLU A 133 0.48 1.61 10.57
CA GLU A 133 0.20 2.48 9.42
C GLU A 133 -0.82 1.84 8.44
N LEU A 134 -0.76 0.53 8.23
CA LEU A 134 -1.73 -0.19 7.41
C LEU A 134 -3.12 -0.19 8.04
N ALA A 135 -3.22 -0.29 9.37
CA ALA A 135 -4.47 -0.20 10.10
C ALA A 135 -5.09 1.21 9.95
N ASP A 136 -4.28 2.26 10.10
CA ASP A 136 -4.73 3.65 9.94
C ASP A 136 -5.18 3.95 8.50
N ALA A 137 -4.42 3.47 7.51
CA ALA A 137 -4.79 3.59 6.09
C ALA A 137 -6.10 2.86 5.80
N THR A 138 -6.28 1.67 6.36
CA THR A 138 -7.51 0.87 6.22
C THR A 138 -8.70 1.59 6.84
N ALA A 139 -8.57 2.10 8.07
CA ALA A 139 -9.64 2.83 8.74
C ALA A 139 -10.05 4.11 7.98
N THR A 140 -9.07 4.81 7.41
CA THR A 140 -9.30 6.01 6.58
C THR A 140 -10.07 5.66 5.31
N ARG A 141 -9.64 4.61 4.60
CA ARG A 141 -10.33 4.11 3.40
C ARG A 141 -11.76 3.72 3.71
N ASP A 142 -11.97 2.93 4.75
CA ASP A 142 -13.29 2.39 5.10
C ASP A 142 -14.24 3.53 5.51
N THR A 143 -13.75 4.52 6.24
CA THR A 143 -14.52 5.74 6.56
C THR A 143 -14.94 6.48 5.28
N ALA A 144 -14.03 6.63 4.32
CA ALA A 144 -14.33 7.30 3.05
C ALA A 144 -15.28 6.48 2.16
N LEU A 145 -15.18 5.15 2.16
CA LEU A 145 -16.10 4.26 1.45
C LEU A 145 -17.51 4.32 2.04
N VAL A 146 -17.66 4.31 3.36
CA VAL A 146 -18.96 4.49 4.02
C VAL A 146 -19.55 5.85 3.69
N ALA A 147 -18.74 6.91 3.66
CA ALA A 147 -19.19 8.23 3.24
C ALA A 147 -19.66 8.26 1.77
N ALA A 148 -18.98 7.52 0.88
CA ALA A 148 -19.39 7.37 -0.50
C ALA A 148 -20.71 6.59 -0.66
N GLU A 149 -20.91 5.52 0.13
CA GLU A 149 -22.15 4.73 0.13
C GLU A 149 -23.36 5.54 0.60
N HIS A 150 -23.16 6.47 1.54
CA HIS A 150 -24.22 7.35 2.03
C HIS A 150 -24.35 8.66 1.24
N HIS A 151 -23.65 8.77 0.11
CA HIS A 151 -23.79 9.90 -0.80
C HIS A 151 -25.00 9.65 -1.72
N GLU A 152 -26.21 9.79 -1.15
CA GLU A 152 -27.51 9.67 -1.83
C GLU A 152 -28.25 11.02 -1.90
#